data_AF-A0A522Z2V5-F1
#
_entry.id   AF-A0A522Z2V5-F1
#
_cell.length_a   1.000
_cell.length_b   1.000
_cell.length_c   1.000
_cell.angle_alpha   90.00
_cell.angle_beta   90.00
_cell.angle_gamma   90.00
#
_symmetry.space_group_name_H-M   'P 1'
#
loop_
_entity.id
_entity.type
_entity.pdbx_description
1 polymer ?
#
loop_
_entity_poly.entity_id
_entity_poly.type
_entity_poly.pdbx_seq_one_letter_code
_entity_poly.pdbx_strand_id
1 'polypeptide(L)'
;MDSCDIRTRAYKNGKTFAQCVQIAESLNPEFKKAIDHGGKILWTDILAKVDHDELIYKLTLKYLRRDGYDIGNWQVPEVKKFAS
;
A
#
# COMPACT_ATOMS: atom_id res chain seq x y z
N MET A 1 -28.09 14.70 -14.49
CA MET A 1 -26.66 14.36 -14.56
C MET A 1 -25.99 15.04 -13.38
N ASP A 2 -25.65 14.28 -12.34
CA ASP A 2 -24.94 14.79 -11.17
C ASP A 2 -23.58 15.34 -11.61
N SER A 3 -23.35 16.62 -11.29
CA SER A 3 -22.12 17.31 -11.63
C SER A 3 -20.96 16.58 -10.98
N CYS A 4 -20.06 16.05 -11.82
CA CYS A 4 -18.91 15.29 -11.42
C CYS A 4 -17.86 16.21 -10.77
N ASP A 5 -18.08 16.56 -9.51
CA ASP A 5 -17.18 17.43 -8.76
C ASP A 5 -15.89 16.66 -8.41
N ILE A 6 -14.80 17.06 -9.06
CA ILE A 6 -13.51 16.37 -9.07
C ILE A 6 -12.83 16.41 -7.69
N ARG A 7 -13.25 17.33 -6.81
CA ARG A 7 -12.70 17.52 -5.46
C ARG A 7 -13.33 16.63 -4.40
N THR A 8 -14.51 16.07 -4.67
CA THR A 8 -15.31 15.30 -3.71
C THR A 8 -15.56 13.85 -4.16
N ARG A 9 -14.76 13.33 -5.10
CA ARG A 9 -14.79 11.91 -5.42
C ARG A 9 -14.15 11.11 -4.29
N ALA A 10 -15.01 10.61 -3.41
CA ALA A 10 -14.69 9.53 -2.51
C ALA A 10 -14.23 8.29 -3.30
N TYR A 11 -13.06 7.79 -2.96
CA TYR A 11 -12.58 6.46 -3.32
C TYR A 11 -13.31 5.42 -2.47
N LYS A 12 -12.94 4.14 -2.64
CA LYS A 12 -13.55 3.03 -1.89
C LYS A 12 -13.66 3.40 -0.40
N ASN A 13 -14.87 3.24 0.15
CA ASN A 13 -15.22 3.58 1.54
C ASN A 13 -15.33 5.08 1.88
N GLY A 14 -15.59 5.97 0.92
CA GLY A 14 -15.89 7.38 1.25
C GLY A 14 -14.65 8.29 1.38
N LYS A 15 -13.44 7.75 1.20
CA LYS A 15 -12.17 8.43 1.50
C LYS A 15 -11.71 9.32 0.34
N THR A 16 -11.13 10.47 0.64
CA THR A 16 -10.42 11.28 -0.36
C THR A 16 -9.06 10.67 -0.71
N PHE A 17 -8.50 11.03 -1.87
CA PHE A 17 -7.15 10.58 -2.25
C PHE A 17 -6.10 10.93 -1.19
N ALA A 18 -6.17 12.15 -0.66
CA ALA A 18 -5.24 12.63 0.38
C ALA A 18 -5.30 11.74 1.64
N GLN A 19 -6.49 11.33 2.05
CA GLN A 19 -6.65 10.39 3.17
C GLN A 19 -6.06 9.02 2.84
N CYS A 20 -6.26 8.50 1.62
CA CYS A 20 -5.64 7.23 1.20
C CYS A 20 -4.11 7.30 1.23
N VAL A 21 -3.53 8.43 0.82
CA VAL A 21 -2.08 8.68 0.89
C VAL A 21 -1.60 8.70 2.34
N GLN A 22 -2.27 9.46 3.21
CA GLN A 22 -1.92 9.53 4.64
C GLN A 22 -2.00 8.17 5.31
N ILE A 23 -3.04 7.39 5.04
CA ILE A 23 -3.19 6.03 5.58
C ILE A 23 -2.04 5.15 5.10
N ALA A 24 -1.76 5.12 3.79
CA ALA A 24 -0.69 4.30 3.23
C ALA A 24 0.69 4.67 3.81
N GLU A 25 1.01 5.97 3.95
CA GLU A 25 2.27 6.41 4.57
C GLU A 25 2.34 6.07 6.06
N SER A 26 1.22 6.14 6.79
CA SER A 26 1.17 5.79 8.22
C SER A 26 1.38 4.29 8.48
N LEU A 27 1.04 3.43 7.53
CA LEU A 27 1.21 1.97 7.63
C LEU A 27 2.62 1.51 7.25
N ASN A 28 3.34 2.28 6.44
CA ASN A 28 4.68 1.92 5.95
C ASN A 28 5.68 1.54 7.06
N PRO A 29 5.78 2.26 8.20
CA PRO A 29 6.67 1.89 9.29
C PRO A 29 6.39 0.49 9.87
N GLU A 30 5.13 0.06 9.91
CA GLU A 30 4.76 -1.26 10.39
C GLU A 30 5.25 -2.35 9.42
N PHE A 31 5.02 -2.16 8.12
CA PHE A 31 5.47 -3.09 7.09
C PHE A 31 7.00 -3.18 7.00
N LYS A 32 7.71 -2.06 7.16
CA LYS A 32 9.18 -2.05 7.24
C LYS A 32 9.69 -2.90 8.39
N LYS A 33 9.12 -2.73 9.60
CA LYS A 33 9.44 -3.56 10.76
C LYS A 33 9.16 -5.05 10.49
N ALA A 34 8.02 -5.37 9.88
CA ALA A 34 7.69 -6.75 9.53
C ALA A 34 8.73 -7.37 8.58
N ILE A 35 9.22 -6.60 7.60
CA ILE A 35 10.28 -7.03 6.68
C ILE A 35 11.64 -7.11 7.40
N ASP A 36 11.95 -6.19 8.30
CA ASP A 36 13.20 -6.22 9.09
C ASP A 36 13.29 -7.45 9.98
N HIS A 37 12.18 -7.85 10.62
CA HIS A 37 12.14 -8.99 11.53
C HIS A 37 11.90 -10.33 10.82
N GLY A 38 11.03 -10.36 9.81
CA GLY A 38 10.60 -11.58 9.11
C GLY A 38 11.30 -11.82 7.77
N GLY A 39 12.13 -10.88 7.31
CA GLY A 39 12.81 -10.91 6.01
C GLY A 39 11.93 -10.54 4.81
N LYS A 40 10.60 -10.73 4.93
CA LYS A 40 9.63 -10.44 3.87
C LYS A 40 8.20 -10.29 4.40
N ILE A 41 7.31 -9.79 3.54
CA ILE A 41 5.85 -9.75 3.75
C ILE A 41 5.13 -10.13 2.45
N LEU A 42 4.03 -10.89 2.52
CA LEU A 42 3.26 -11.26 1.33
C LEU A 42 2.30 -10.15 0.90
N TRP A 43 2.00 -10.08 -0.39
CA TRP A 43 0.98 -9.16 -0.91
C TRP A 43 -0.39 -9.39 -0.30
N THR A 44 -0.73 -10.66 -0.01
CA THR A 44 -1.99 -11.04 0.65
C THR A 44 -2.08 -10.45 2.05
N ASP A 45 -0.98 -10.42 2.79
CA ASP A 45 -0.93 -9.88 4.15
C ASP A 45 -1.10 -8.36 4.12
N ILE A 46 -0.45 -7.68 3.17
CA ILE A 46 -0.63 -6.25 2.95
C ILE A 46 -2.10 -5.96 2.58
N LEU A 47 -2.67 -6.72 1.65
CA LEU A 47 -4.05 -6.53 1.20
C LEU A 47 -5.07 -6.74 2.33
N ALA A 48 -4.85 -7.76 3.17
CA ALA A 48 -5.67 -8.00 4.36
C ALA A 48 -5.53 -6.87 5.39
N LYS A 49 -4.29 -6.38 5.62
CA LYS A 49 -4.00 -5.30 6.57
C LYS A 49 -4.67 -3.98 6.18
N VAL A 50 -4.84 -3.71 4.88
CA VAL A 50 -5.53 -2.52 4.37
C VAL A 50 -7.01 -2.74 4.09
N ASP A 51 -7.60 -3.80 4.65
CA ASP A 51 -9.03 -4.13 4.51
C ASP A 51 -9.48 -4.25 3.04
N HIS A 52 -8.64 -4.86 2.19
CA HIS A 52 -8.89 -5.03 0.76
C HIS A 52 -9.21 -3.71 0.02
N ASP A 53 -8.71 -2.58 0.54
CA ASP A 53 -8.75 -1.30 -0.14
C ASP A 53 -7.63 -1.24 -1.19
N GLU A 54 -7.99 -1.49 -2.46
CA GLU A 54 -7.04 -1.57 -3.56
C GLU A 54 -6.21 -0.31 -3.77
N LEU A 55 -6.77 0.87 -3.45
CA LEU A 55 -6.03 2.12 -3.63
C LEU A 55 -4.95 2.24 -2.57
N ILE A 56 -5.31 1.98 -1.30
CA ILE A 56 -4.35 2.01 -0.19
C ILE A 56 -3.29 0.92 -0.41
N TYR A 57 -3.69 -0.29 -0.81
CA TYR A 57 -2.80 -1.38 -1.18
C TYR A 57 -1.74 -0.95 -2.22
N LYS A 58 -2.19 -0.37 -3.34
CA LYS A 58 -1.29 0.10 -4.40
C LYS A 58 -0.37 1.22 -3.93
N LEU A 59 -0.88 2.14 -3.11
CA LEU A 59 -0.09 3.23 -2.53
C LEU A 59 0.98 2.70 -1.58
N THR A 60 0.64 1.74 -0.71
CA THR A 60 1.58 1.07 0.19
C THR A 60 2.72 0.41 -0.59
N LEU A 61 2.41 -0.39 -1.63
CA LEU A 61 3.45 -1.00 -2.48
C LEU A 61 4.31 0.07 -3.16
N LYS A 62 3.71 1.14 -3.68
CA LYS A 62 4.43 2.25 -4.29
C LYS A 62 5.41 2.90 -3.31
N TYR A 63 5.00 3.12 -2.06
CA TYR A 63 5.85 3.76 -1.06
C TYR A 63 6.93 2.81 -0.54
N LEU A 64 6.65 1.52 -0.38
CA LEU A 64 7.70 0.53 -0.08
C LEU A 64 8.76 0.49 -1.20
N ARG A 65 8.34 0.56 -2.47
CA ARG A 65 9.27 0.67 -3.60
C ARG A 65 10.08 1.96 -3.59
N ARG A 66 9.44 3.11 -3.28
CA ARG A 66 10.12 4.41 -3.10
C ARG A 66 11.20 4.33 -2.02
N ASP A 67 10.91 3.57 -0.96
CA ASP A 67 11.78 3.44 0.22
C ASP A 67 12.86 2.36 0.05
N GLY A 68 13.02 1.80 -1.16
CA GLY A 68 14.12 0.89 -1.51
C GLY A 68 13.84 -0.59 -1.24
N TYR A 69 12.58 -1.02 -1.23
CA TYR A 69 12.21 -2.42 -1.12
C TYR A 69 11.92 -3.05 -2.49
N ASP A 70 12.26 -4.32 -2.65
CA ASP A 70 11.80 -5.16 -3.75
C ASP A 70 10.36 -5.56 -3.45
N ILE A 71 9.42 -5.06 -4.24
CA ILE A 71 7.99 -5.36 -4.07
C ILE A 71 7.55 -6.63 -4.82
N GLY A 72 8.46 -7.33 -5.49
CA GLY A 72 8.16 -8.54 -6.21
C GLY A 72 7.31 -8.30 -7.47
N ASN A 73 6.66 -9.37 -7.93
CA ASN A 73 5.82 -9.39 -9.13
C ASN A 73 4.73 -10.47 -9.02
N TRP A 74 3.96 -10.70 -10.08
CA TRP A 74 2.85 -11.66 -10.05
C TRP A 74 3.29 -13.12 -9.78
N GLN A 75 4.53 -13.49 -10.12
CA GLN A 75 5.11 -14.81 -9.85
C GLN A 75 5.64 -14.92 -8.42
N VAL A 76 6.11 -13.79 -7.87
CA VAL A 76 6.71 -13.68 -6.53
C VAL A 76 6.05 -12.51 -5.80
N PRO A 77 4.81 -12.67 -5.30
CA PRO A 77 4.01 -11.60 -4.72
C PRO A 77 4.39 -11.36 -3.24
N GLU A 78 5.67 -11.03 -3.02
CA GLU A 78 6.23 -10.72 -1.71
C GLU A 78 7.05 -9.43 -1.78
N VAL A 79 7.09 -8.69 -0.67
CA VAL A 79 7.93 -7.52 -0.50
C VAL A 79 9.08 -7.88 0.44
N LYS A 80 10.30 -7.57 0.04
CA LYS A 80 11.53 -7.84 0.80
C LYS A 80 12.57 -6.74 0.55
N LYS A 81 13.67 -6.77 1.30
CA LYS A 81 14.82 -5.92 0.97
C LYS A 81 15.49 -6.44 -0.30
N PHE A 82 16.04 -5.53 -1.11
CA PHE A 82 16.95 -5.95 -2.18
C PHE A 82 18.11 -6.73 -1.55
N ALA A 83 18.41 -7.91 -2.11
CA ALA A 83 19.64 -8.61 -1.77
C ALA A 83 20.81 -7.68 -2.13
N SER A 84 21.59 -7.29 -1.13
CA SER A 84 22.87 -6.60 -1.33
C SER A 84 23.94 -7.60 -1.74
#